data_AF-A0A942HH77-F1
#
_entry.id   AF-A0A942HH77-F1
#
_cell.length_a   1.000
_cell.length_b   1.000
_cell.length_c   1.000
_cell.angle_alpha   90.00
_cell.angle_beta   90.00
_cell.angle_gamma   90.00
#
_symmetry.space_group_name_H-M   'P 1'
#
loop_
_entity.id
_entity.type
_entity.pdbx_description
1 polymer ?
#
loop_
_entity_poly.entity_id
_entity_poly.type
_entity_poly.pdbx_seq_one_letter_code
_entity_poly.pdbx_strand_id
1 'polypeptide(L)'
;MLPRDLKPEQFSGYPPLAQRLATGNLQSLRNLPLSFLPSLLREMIEFDYKFPAERRSLERELANLKVLSESQWKEWFSEFAAIHLSSSMEKFDWVNQPAQFVEQLSAHLWTTHQQDAFRKAATEYGDRLRAAVPPEDPKIPRVAIAVVGQGVPSSEYPLFRKLRAHGAFYTKIDAKGGLNALLDFASVRAKTNPIPYAHWYIDGGQPAACDSSLTCISYRALDPARNQLLAKMQKQSEAPGSGPENLRTVMAALRPSDLKLDHAGDPVLSRFELKLLTEGSGTQIFSTTFAQWAARETLRRAQPLTLMVRFAPRQRQRPMSEMLSVPKETLELDPQGSLVDADFGAYYTWLNQQRLTGAAQASFIAWFEEHGTAIAIGPTVPRGTVSNSSVDLKQVLSWTV
;
A
#
# COMPACT_ATOMS: atom_id res chain seq x y z
N MET A 1 15.72 7.72 28.92
CA MET A 1 15.97 9.08 28.40
C MET A 1 14.62 9.71 28.11
N LEU A 2 14.37 10.95 28.54
CA LEU A 2 13.09 11.61 28.29
C LEU A 2 13.13 12.43 26.99
N PRO A 3 11.99 12.69 26.33
CA PRO A 3 11.92 13.51 25.11
C PRO A 3 12.63 14.86 25.22
N ARG A 4 12.51 15.55 26.35
CA ARG A 4 13.17 16.84 26.62
C ARG A 4 14.70 16.79 26.52
N ASP A 5 15.29 15.61 26.72
CA ASP A 5 16.73 15.38 26.70
C ASP A 5 17.27 15.07 25.29
N LEU A 6 16.40 15.06 24.25
CA LEU A 6 16.79 14.75 22.88
C LEU A 6 17.89 15.68 22.38
N LYS A 7 18.86 15.14 21.65
CA LYS A 7 19.95 15.89 21.02
C LYS A 7 20.12 15.52 19.55
N PRO A 8 20.65 16.41 18.70
CA PRO A 8 20.83 16.13 17.27
C PRO A 8 21.64 14.86 16.98
N GLU A 9 22.66 14.57 17.79
CA GLU A 9 23.61 13.47 17.56
C GLU A 9 22.95 12.09 17.71
N GLN A 10 21.82 12.02 18.41
CA GLN A 10 21.05 10.78 18.62
C GLN A 10 20.35 10.30 17.35
N PHE A 11 20.21 11.17 16.34
CA PHE A 11 19.65 10.83 15.04
C PHE A 11 20.72 10.46 14.01
N SER A 12 21.99 10.29 14.41
CA SER A 12 23.10 9.98 13.50
C SER A 12 22.95 8.65 12.76
N GLY A 13 22.20 7.70 13.32
CA GLY A 13 21.85 6.43 12.66
C GLY A 13 20.69 6.52 11.67
N TYR A 14 20.01 7.67 11.55
CA TYR A 14 18.87 7.81 10.65
C TYR A 14 19.35 8.00 9.21
N PRO A 15 18.56 7.60 8.21
CA PRO A 15 18.80 7.94 6.82
C PRO A 15 18.92 9.47 6.59
N PRO A 16 19.63 9.95 5.57
CA PRO A 16 20.00 11.38 5.46
C PRO A 16 18.85 12.38 5.41
N LEU A 17 17.71 12.06 4.79
CA LEU A 17 16.54 12.95 4.81
C LEU A 17 15.81 12.85 6.15
N ALA A 18 15.66 11.66 6.71
CA ALA A 18 15.07 11.42 8.02
C ALA A 18 15.84 12.13 9.15
N GLN A 19 17.17 12.10 9.12
CA GLN A 19 18.04 12.81 10.07
C GLN A 19 17.81 14.32 9.97
N ARG A 20 17.79 14.88 8.76
CA ARG A 20 17.51 16.30 8.53
C ARG A 20 16.11 16.68 9.02
N LEU A 21 15.13 15.84 8.78
CA LEU A 21 13.76 16.03 9.25
C LEU A 21 13.70 16.03 10.78
N ALA A 22 14.32 15.06 11.46
CA ALA A 22 14.34 14.97 12.91
C ALA A 22 15.04 16.18 13.56
N THR A 23 16.25 16.50 13.09
CA THR A 23 17.04 17.62 13.62
C THR A 23 16.38 18.97 13.37
N GLY A 24 15.79 19.19 12.19
CA GLY A 24 15.04 20.40 11.84
C GLY A 24 13.70 20.57 12.59
N ASN A 25 13.24 19.54 13.31
CA ASN A 25 12.01 19.57 14.12
C ASN A 25 12.28 19.30 15.61
N LEU A 26 13.55 19.31 16.04
CA LEU A 26 13.98 18.88 17.38
C LEU A 26 13.20 19.53 18.53
N GLN A 27 12.91 20.83 18.44
CA GLN A 27 12.20 21.53 19.49
C GLN A 27 10.76 21.03 19.67
N SER A 28 10.04 20.78 18.57
CA SER A 28 8.70 20.18 18.63
C SER A 28 8.76 18.75 19.17
N LEU A 29 9.77 17.97 18.76
CA LEU A 29 9.95 16.59 19.24
C LEU A 29 10.21 16.52 20.75
N ARG A 30 10.98 17.45 21.31
CA ARG A 30 11.27 17.53 22.75
C ARG A 30 10.02 17.76 23.62
N ASN A 31 8.98 18.36 23.05
CA ASN A 31 7.73 18.67 23.74
C ASN A 31 6.69 17.54 23.66
N LEU A 32 6.92 16.52 22.82
CA LEU A 32 5.98 15.41 22.66
C LEU A 32 6.03 14.44 23.85
N PRO A 33 4.88 13.90 24.30
CA PRO A 33 4.85 12.82 25.29
C PRO A 33 5.56 11.57 24.79
N LEU A 34 6.22 10.84 25.69
CA LEU A 34 6.92 9.60 25.35
C LEU A 34 5.98 8.47 24.90
N SER A 35 4.71 8.52 25.29
CA SER A 35 3.67 7.60 24.79
C SER A 35 3.34 7.83 23.30
N PHE A 36 3.65 9.01 22.75
CA PHE A 36 3.35 9.38 21.36
C PHE A 36 4.61 9.40 20.48
N LEU A 37 5.67 10.07 20.94
CA LEU A 37 6.85 10.40 20.14
C LEU A 37 7.48 9.21 19.40
N PRO A 38 7.66 8.01 20.00
CA PRO A 38 8.24 6.87 19.29
C PRO A 38 7.39 6.41 18.09
N SER A 39 6.06 6.57 18.14
CA SER A 39 5.19 6.30 16.99
C SER A 39 5.48 7.27 15.83
N LEU A 40 5.69 8.55 16.13
CA LEU A 40 6.08 9.54 15.13
C LEU A 40 7.51 9.26 14.59
N LEU A 41 8.46 8.93 15.47
CA LEU A 41 9.83 8.59 15.05
C LEU A 41 9.90 7.34 14.17
N ARG A 42 9.03 6.34 14.41
CA ARG A 42 8.87 5.18 13.53
C ARG A 42 8.47 5.59 12.11
N GLU A 43 7.66 6.62 11.96
CA GLU A 43 7.32 7.15 10.64
C GLU A 43 8.46 8.02 10.07
N MET A 44 9.12 8.83 10.89
CA MET A 44 10.22 9.71 10.46
C MET A 44 11.47 8.94 10.01
N ILE A 45 11.83 7.85 10.68
CA ILE A 45 13.04 7.06 10.33
C ILE A 45 12.93 6.41 8.94
N GLU A 46 11.71 6.20 8.44
CA GLU A 46 11.43 5.65 7.11
C GLU A 46 11.32 6.75 6.02
N PHE A 47 11.58 8.03 6.34
CA PHE A 47 11.26 9.16 5.46
C PHE A 47 11.94 9.10 4.08
N ASP A 48 13.20 8.69 4.00
CA ASP A 48 13.94 8.49 2.75
C ASP A 48 13.27 7.45 1.83
N TYR A 49 12.46 6.56 2.38
CA TYR A 49 11.78 5.50 1.65
C TYR A 49 10.26 5.71 1.50
N LYS A 50 9.74 6.85 1.97
CA LYS A 50 8.35 7.24 1.80
C LYS A 50 8.08 7.77 0.40
N PHE A 51 6.90 7.48 -0.13
CA PHE A 51 6.44 8.11 -1.37
C PHE A 51 6.23 9.62 -1.18
N PRO A 52 6.24 10.41 -2.25
CA PRO A 52 6.04 11.86 -2.16
C PRO A 52 4.77 12.27 -1.39
N ALA A 53 3.66 11.54 -1.53
CA ALA A 53 2.42 11.82 -0.79
C ALA A 53 2.59 11.60 0.73
N GLU A 54 3.23 10.50 1.13
CA GLU A 54 3.54 10.22 2.54
C GLU A 54 4.50 11.26 3.13
N ARG A 55 5.52 11.68 2.37
CA ARG A 55 6.47 12.71 2.81
C ARG A 55 5.77 14.04 3.06
N ARG A 56 4.97 14.52 2.10
CA ARG A 56 4.19 15.76 2.26
C ARG A 56 3.26 15.71 3.45
N SER A 57 2.58 14.58 3.68
CA SER A 57 1.70 14.42 4.85
C SER A 57 2.47 14.60 6.15
N LEU A 58 3.63 13.94 6.29
CA LEU A 58 4.46 14.03 7.50
C LEU A 58 5.07 15.43 7.68
N GLU A 59 5.54 16.05 6.60
CA GLU A 59 6.07 17.43 6.64
C GLU A 59 5.01 18.42 7.09
N ARG A 60 3.77 18.30 6.60
CA ARG A 60 2.66 19.18 6.99
C ARG A 60 2.22 18.94 8.43
N GLU A 61 2.21 17.70 8.90
CA GLU A 61 1.99 17.37 10.31
C GLU A 61 3.03 18.05 11.20
N LEU A 62 4.32 17.88 10.89
CA LEU A 62 5.42 18.51 11.64
C LEU A 62 5.38 20.04 11.58
N ALA A 63 5.05 20.61 10.41
CA ALA A 63 4.87 22.05 10.26
C ALA A 63 3.72 22.58 11.12
N ASN A 64 2.61 21.85 11.21
CA ASN A 64 1.49 22.19 12.09
C ASN A 64 1.91 22.16 13.56
N LEU A 65 2.65 21.13 14.00
CA LEU A 65 3.15 21.04 15.38
C LEU A 65 4.04 22.21 15.80
N LYS A 66 4.74 22.86 14.86
CA LYS A 66 5.59 24.03 15.13
C LYS A 66 4.79 25.30 15.43
N VAL A 67 3.58 25.42 14.89
CA VAL A 67 2.77 26.65 14.98
C VAL A 67 1.68 26.56 16.05
N LEU A 68 1.49 25.38 16.68
CA LEU A 68 0.58 25.23 17.80
C LEU A 68 1.00 26.14 18.97
N SER A 69 0.04 26.90 19.50
CA SER A 69 0.19 27.61 20.77
C SER A 69 0.30 26.65 21.95
N GLU A 70 0.75 27.12 23.11
CA GLU A 70 0.88 26.31 24.33
C GLU A 70 -0.46 25.69 24.77
N SER A 71 -1.56 26.43 24.65
CA SER A 71 -2.91 25.93 24.97
C SER A 71 -3.34 24.81 24.03
N GLN A 72 -3.13 24.97 22.73
CA GLN A 72 -3.39 23.92 21.73
C GLN A 72 -2.50 22.70 21.95
N TRP A 73 -1.23 22.91 22.28
CA TRP A 73 -0.32 21.82 22.64
C TRP A 73 -0.85 20.99 23.79
N LYS A 74 -1.28 21.65 24.87
CA LYS A 74 -1.88 20.97 26.02
C LYS A 74 -3.14 20.22 25.62
N GLU A 75 -4.01 20.84 24.84
CA GLU A 75 -5.25 20.22 24.36
C GLU A 75 -4.98 18.97 23.51
N TRP A 76 -4.00 19.01 22.61
CA TRP A 76 -3.72 17.92 21.67
C TRP A 76 -3.04 16.72 22.33
N PHE A 77 -2.23 16.97 23.37
CA PHE A 77 -1.32 15.96 23.91
C PHE A 77 -1.55 15.62 25.38
N SER A 78 -2.48 16.27 26.10
CA SER A 78 -2.73 15.97 27.52
C SER A 78 -3.15 14.52 27.76
N GLU A 79 -3.98 13.94 26.88
CA GLU A 79 -4.41 12.54 27.04
C GLU A 79 -3.26 11.56 26.82
N PHE A 80 -2.36 11.85 25.86
CA PHE A 80 -1.14 11.07 25.70
C PHE A 80 -0.19 11.21 26.90
N ALA A 81 -0.05 12.42 27.44
CA ALA A 81 0.78 12.68 28.62
C ALA A 81 0.25 11.98 29.90
N ALA A 82 -1.05 11.68 29.95
CA ALA A 82 -1.67 10.94 31.06
C ALA A 82 -1.44 9.41 30.99
N ILE A 83 -0.89 8.88 29.89
CA ILE A 83 -0.55 7.46 29.76
C ILE A 83 0.68 7.17 30.62
N HIS A 84 0.51 6.27 31.58
CA HIS A 84 1.57 5.83 32.49
C HIS A 84 2.41 4.76 31.82
N LEU A 85 3.72 5.00 31.73
CA LEU A 85 4.69 4.04 31.18
C LEU A 85 5.46 3.35 32.32
N SER A 86 5.97 2.15 32.05
CA SER A 86 6.87 1.47 32.99
C SER A 86 8.27 2.09 32.96
N SER A 87 9.01 1.97 34.06
CA SER A 87 10.39 2.47 34.15
C SER A 87 11.35 1.81 33.16
N SER A 88 11.07 0.58 32.72
CA SER A 88 11.84 -0.08 31.66
C SER A 88 11.62 0.60 30.31
N MET A 89 10.38 0.97 29.98
CA MET A 89 10.07 1.71 28.76
C MET A 89 10.70 3.11 28.74
N GLU A 90 10.69 3.84 29.85
CA GLU A 90 11.34 5.16 29.95
C GLU A 90 12.87 5.11 29.73
N LYS A 91 13.47 3.93 29.98
CA LYS A 91 14.90 3.67 29.78
C LYS A 91 15.22 3.00 28.44
N PHE A 92 14.20 2.60 27.68
CA PHE A 92 14.36 1.95 26.38
C PHE A 92 14.99 2.90 25.35
N ASP A 93 15.72 2.36 24.37
CA ASP A 93 16.31 3.14 23.27
C ASP A 93 15.27 3.43 22.18
N TRP A 94 14.25 4.21 22.53
CA TRP A 94 13.13 4.52 21.65
C TRP A 94 13.49 5.43 20.48
N VAL A 95 14.69 6.04 20.47
CA VAL A 95 15.17 6.85 19.34
C VAL A 95 15.69 5.97 18.22
N ASN A 96 16.53 4.98 18.53
CA ASN A 96 17.09 4.09 17.50
C ASN A 96 16.21 2.86 17.24
N GLN A 97 15.31 2.53 18.17
CA GLN A 97 14.42 1.36 18.09
C GLN A 97 12.94 1.76 18.28
N PRO A 98 12.40 2.74 17.54
CA PRO A 98 11.04 3.23 17.75
C PRO A 98 9.98 2.16 17.46
N ALA A 99 10.23 1.25 16.51
CA ALA A 99 9.31 0.16 16.20
C ALA A 99 9.18 -0.84 17.36
N GLN A 100 10.30 -1.26 17.96
CA GLN A 100 10.32 -2.14 19.12
C GLN A 100 9.65 -1.48 20.33
N PHE A 101 9.86 -0.17 20.53
CA PHE A 101 9.17 0.56 21.58
C PHE A 101 7.66 0.53 21.39
N VAL A 102 7.16 0.80 20.18
CA VAL A 102 5.71 0.79 19.88
C VAL A 102 5.10 -0.59 20.11
N GLU A 103 5.83 -1.67 19.79
CA GLU A 103 5.40 -3.04 20.09
C GLU A 103 5.26 -3.27 21.61
N GLN A 104 6.27 -2.87 22.40
CA GLN A 104 6.21 -2.95 23.86
C GLN A 104 5.13 -2.04 24.46
N LEU A 105 4.92 -0.86 23.89
CA LEU A 105 3.87 0.06 24.30
C LEU A 105 2.49 -0.58 24.13
N SER A 106 2.22 -1.23 23.00
CA SER A 106 0.98 -1.97 22.80
C SER A 106 0.77 -3.01 23.91
N ALA A 107 1.77 -3.86 24.16
CA ALA A 107 1.68 -4.87 25.22
C ALA A 107 1.43 -4.25 26.61
N HIS A 108 2.13 -3.16 26.94
CA HIS A 108 1.98 -2.43 28.20
C HIS A 108 0.60 -1.79 28.36
N LEU A 109 0.06 -1.17 27.30
CA LEU A 109 -1.27 -0.57 27.32
C LEU A 109 -2.37 -1.60 27.55
N TRP A 110 -2.20 -2.81 27.00
CA TRP A 110 -3.10 -3.93 27.24
C TRP A 110 -3.05 -4.41 28.69
N THR A 111 -1.86 -4.65 29.24
CA THR A 111 -1.70 -5.18 30.62
C THR A 111 -2.10 -4.18 31.69
N THR A 112 -2.02 -2.88 31.39
CA THR A 112 -2.39 -1.79 32.31
C THR A 112 -3.80 -1.24 32.07
N HIS A 113 -4.57 -1.82 31.14
CA HIS A 113 -5.91 -1.37 30.77
C HIS A 113 -5.98 0.10 30.28
N GLN A 114 -4.89 0.61 29.71
CA GLN A 114 -4.80 1.98 29.15
C GLN A 114 -5.05 2.02 27.63
N GLN A 115 -5.31 0.87 26.99
CA GLN A 115 -5.49 0.75 25.54
C GLN A 115 -6.64 1.63 25.00
N ASP A 116 -7.76 1.73 25.72
CA ASP A 116 -8.91 2.53 25.27
C ASP A 116 -8.64 4.04 25.39
N ALA A 117 -7.96 4.46 26.46
CA ALA A 117 -7.52 5.85 26.62
C ALA A 117 -6.54 6.25 25.51
N PHE A 118 -5.58 5.38 25.19
CA PHE A 118 -4.65 5.60 24.09
C PHE A 118 -5.36 5.67 22.73
N ARG A 119 -6.30 4.75 22.46
CA ARG A 119 -7.07 4.73 21.20
C ARG A 119 -7.90 6.01 21.06
N LYS A 120 -8.53 6.47 22.14
CA LYS A 120 -9.28 7.73 22.18
C LYS A 120 -8.36 8.90 21.83
N ALA A 121 -7.25 9.06 22.54
CA ALA A 121 -6.28 10.12 22.30
C ALA A 121 -5.75 10.13 20.85
N ALA A 122 -5.44 8.95 20.30
CA ALA A 122 -4.98 8.81 18.91
C ALA A 122 -6.05 9.15 17.87
N THR A 123 -7.32 8.80 18.14
CA THR A 123 -8.44 9.16 17.25
C THR A 123 -8.65 10.67 17.26
N GLU A 124 -8.72 11.28 18.44
CA GLU A 124 -8.90 12.73 18.55
C GLU A 124 -7.72 13.52 17.96
N TYR A 125 -6.49 13.06 18.16
CA TYR A 125 -5.32 13.64 17.49
C TYR A 125 -5.45 13.60 15.97
N GLY A 126 -5.84 12.44 15.42
CA GLY A 126 -6.05 12.28 13.99
C GLY A 126 -7.14 13.21 13.43
N ASP A 127 -8.23 13.39 14.17
CA ASP A 127 -9.33 14.28 13.80
C ASP A 127 -8.90 15.76 13.85
N ARG A 128 -8.23 16.18 14.92
CA ARG A 128 -7.67 17.54 15.06
C ARG A 128 -6.64 17.84 13.97
N LEU A 129 -5.74 16.90 13.69
CA LEU A 129 -4.75 17.04 12.62
C LEU A 129 -5.42 17.16 11.26
N ARG A 130 -6.43 16.35 10.96
CA ARG A 130 -7.16 16.42 9.69
C ARG A 130 -7.91 17.74 9.52
N ALA A 131 -8.46 18.29 10.60
CA ALA A 131 -9.12 19.59 10.59
C ALA A 131 -8.12 20.74 10.38
N ALA A 132 -6.96 20.71 11.05
CA ALA A 132 -5.93 21.74 10.93
C ALA A 132 -5.15 21.65 9.61
N VAL A 133 -4.96 20.43 9.09
CA VAL A 133 -4.14 20.11 7.91
C VAL A 133 -4.99 19.24 6.98
N PRO A 134 -5.94 19.83 6.23
CA PRO A 134 -6.80 19.07 5.35
C PRO A 134 -5.97 18.36 4.26
N PRO A 135 -6.27 17.10 3.93
CA PRO A 135 -5.62 16.37 2.84
C PRO A 135 -5.69 17.13 1.51
N GLU A 136 -4.64 17.02 0.68
CA GLU A 136 -4.60 17.68 -0.63
C GLU A 136 -5.50 16.96 -1.64
N ASP A 137 -6.21 17.73 -2.46
CA ASP A 137 -6.93 17.19 -3.61
C ASP A 137 -5.95 16.74 -4.72
N PRO A 138 -6.29 15.69 -5.48
CA PRO A 138 -5.47 15.26 -6.59
C PRO A 138 -5.45 16.32 -7.70
N LYS A 139 -4.30 16.49 -8.37
CA LYS A 139 -4.14 17.48 -9.45
C LYS A 139 -5.08 17.28 -10.64
N ILE A 140 -5.52 16.04 -10.86
CA ILE A 140 -6.51 15.64 -11.86
C ILE A 140 -7.37 14.50 -11.30
N PRO A 141 -8.61 14.30 -11.78
CA PRO A 141 -9.48 13.22 -11.31
C PRO A 141 -8.83 11.85 -11.45
N ARG A 142 -8.83 11.01 -10.41
CA ARG A 142 -8.11 9.72 -10.38
C ARG A 142 -8.78 8.69 -11.29
N VAL A 143 -7.99 7.80 -11.88
CA VAL A 143 -8.51 6.66 -12.66
C VAL A 143 -7.88 5.37 -12.16
N ALA A 144 -8.70 4.36 -11.86
CA ALA A 144 -8.24 3.02 -11.54
C ALA A 144 -8.86 1.99 -12.50
N ILE A 145 -8.05 1.04 -12.95
CA ILE A 145 -8.42 0.04 -13.94
C ILE A 145 -8.02 -1.33 -13.38
N ALA A 146 -8.98 -2.24 -13.28
CA ALA A 146 -8.76 -3.63 -12.92
C ALA A 146 -9.01 -4.56 -14.12
N VAL A 147 -7.99 -5.31 -14.52
CA VAL A 147 -8.08 -6.32 -15.58
C VAL A 147 -8.06 -7.69 -14.93
N VAL A 148 -9.10 -8.49 -15.15
CA VAL A 148 -9.29 -9.79 -14.48
C VAL A 148 -9.43 -10.92 -15.49
N GLY A 149 -9.11 -12.15 -15.08
CA GLY A 149 -9.44 -13.34 -15.87
C GLY A 149 -8.45 -13.71 -16.98
N GLN A 150 -7.20 -13.24 -16.89
CA GLN A 150 -6.13 -13.68 -17.78
C GLN A 150 -6.08 -15.21 -17.86
N GLY A 151 -6.15 -15.77 -19.07
CA GLY A 151 -6.07 -17.22 -19.31
C GLY A 151 -7.32 -18.02 -18.93
N VAL A 152 -8.45 -17.37 -18.67
CA VAL A 152 -9.74 -18.05 -18.50
C VAL A 152 -10.42 -18.17 -19.87
N PRO A 153 -10.77 -19.37 -20.37
CA PRO A 153 -11.40 -19.52 -21.69
C PRO A 153 -12.90 -19.16 -21.70
N SER A 154 -13.59 -19.44 -20.59
CA SER A 154 -15.01 -19.11 -20.37
C SER A 154 -15.31 -19.18 -18.87
N SER A 155 -16.37 -18.49 -18.42
CA SER A 155 -16.82 -18.59 -17.03
C SER A 155 -18.32 -18.35 -16.92
N GLU A 156 -18.98 -19.17 -16.10
CA GLU A 156 -20.38 -18.96 -15.68
C GLU A 156 -20.46 -18.10 -14.40
N TYR A 157 -19.32 -17.75 -13.81
CA TYR A 157 -19.27 -16.93 -12.62
C TYR A 157 -19.82 -15.52 -12.90
N PRO A 158 -20.84 -15.05 -12.16
CA PRO A 158 -21.42 -13.73 -12.40
C PRO A 158 -20.49 -12.62 -11.90
N LEU A 159 -19.65 -12.12 -12.80
CA LEU A 159 -18.66 -11.08 -12.53
C LEU A 159 -19.27 -9.72 -12.17
N PHE A 160 -18.49 -8.97 -11.41
CA PHE A 160 -18.68 -7.57 -11.02
C PHE A 160 -19.95 -7.28 -10.23
N ARG A 161 -20.63 -8.29 -9.67
CA ARG A 161 -21.92 -8.13 -8.95
C ARG A 161 -21.89 -7.02 -7.92
N LYS A 162 -20.82 -6.93 -7.13
CA LYS A 162 -20.65 -5.90 -6.08
C LYS A 162 -20.42 -4.50 -6.64
N LEU A 163 -19.92 -4.39 -7.88
CA LEU A 163 -19.67 -3.12 -8.55
C LEU A 163 -20.89 -2.61 -9.32
N ARG A 164 -21.83 -3.49 -9.73
CA ARG A 164 -22.99 -3.14 -10.59
C ARG A 164 -23.83 -1.99 -10.05
N ALA A 165 -24.06 -1.92 -8.75
CA ALA A 165 -24.84 -0.85 -8.14
C ALA A 165 -24.18 0.55 -8.26
N HIS A 166 -22.89 0.60 -8.58
CA HIS A 166 -22.09 1.82 -8.57
C HIS A 166 -21.84 2.40 -9.96
N GLY A 167 -22.20 1.71 -11.05
CA GLY A 167 -21.90 2.17 -12.40
C GLY A 167 -22.68 1.43 -13.48
N ALA A 168 -22.17 1.50 -14.71
CA ALA A 168 -22.77 0.88 -15.89
C ALA A 168 -22.04 -0.42 -16.24
N PHE A 169 -22.79 -1.52 -16.34
CA PHE A 169 -22.30 -2.84 -16.71
C PHE A 169 -22.49 -3.09 -18.21
N TYR A 170 -21.42 -3.45 -18.91
CA TYR A 170 -21.40 -3.69 -20.35
C TYR A 170 -21.25 -5.19 -20.64
N THR A 171 -22.09 -5.72 -21.53
CA THR A 171 -22.12 -7.16 -21.88
C THR A 171 -21.63 -7.50 -23.29
N LYS A 172 -21.29 -6.47 -24.10
CA LYS A 172 -20.78 -6.62 -25.47
C LYS A 172 -19.56 -5.74 -25.76
N ILE A 173 -18.53 -5.87 -24.93
CA ILE A 173 -17.22 -5.26 -25.19
C ILE A 173 -16.54 -5.98 -26.37
N ASP A 174 -16.06 -5.24 -27.37
CA ASP A 174 -15.07 -5.75 -28.30
C ASP A 174 -13.72 -5.81 -27.56
N ALA A 175 -13.28 -7.03 -27.26
CA ALA A 175 -12.08 -7.30 -26.51
C ALA A 175 -10.79 -7.10 -27.33
N LYS A 176 -10.88 -6.98 -28.66
CA LYS A 176 -9.73 -6.94 -29.55
C LYS A 176 -8.82 -5.75 -29.23
N GLY A 177 -7.58 -6.03 -28.83
CA GLY A 177 -6.60 -5.01 -28.47
C GLY A 177 -6.93 -4.24 -27.18
N GLY A 178 -7.86 -4.74 -26.36
CA GLY A 178 -8.33 -4.08 -25.16
C GLY A 178 -7.21 -3.76 -24.16
N LEU A 179 -6.32 -4.72 -23.89
CA LEU A 179 -5.20 -4.51 -22.97
C LEU A 179 -4.27 -3.37 -23.43
N ASN A 180 -3.93 -3.33 -24.72
CA ASN A 180 -3.10 -2.26 -25.29
C ASN A 180 -3.81 -0.91 -25.19
N ALA A 181 -5.13 -0.85 -25.44
CA ALA A 181 -5.89 0.39 -25.30
C ALA A 181 -5.85 0.95 -23.85
N LEU A 182 -5.95 0.08 -22.84
CA LEU A 182 -5.86 0.48 -21.43
C LEU A 182 -4.44 0.96 -21.06
N LEU A 183 -3.40 0.26 -21.52
CA LEU A 183 -1.99 0.64 -21.30
C LEU A 183 -1.63 1.95 -22.01
N ASP A 184 -2.07 2.13 -23.25
CA ASP A 184 -1.88 3.35 -24.03
C ASP A 184 -2.54 4.53 -23.31
N PHE A 185 -3.78 4.35 -22.84
CA PHE A 185 -4.48 5.37 -22.04
C PHE A 185 -3.68 5.76 -20.79
N ALA A 186 -3.19 4.76 -20.02
CA ALA A 186 -2.40 5.02 -18.82
C ALA A 186 -1.10 5.78 -19.15
N SER A 187 -0.42 5.38 -20.22
CA SER A 187 0.84 5.96 -20.69
C SER A 187 0.66 7.40 -21.20
N VAL A 188 -0.38 7.67 -21.98
CA VAL A 188 -0.73 9.03 -22.44
C VAL A 188 -0.98 9.94 -21.25
N ARG A 189 -1.73 9.46 -20.27
CA ARG A 189 -2.05 10.22 -19.06
C ARG A 189 -0.80 10.50 -18.21
N ALA A 190 0.13 9.55 -18.13
CA ALA A 190 1.41 9.69 -17.44
C ALA A 190 2.34 10.70 -18.13
N LYS A 191 2.44 10.64 -19.46
CA LYS A 191 3.23 11.62 -20.25
C LYS A 191 2.67 13.03 -20.17
N THR A 192 1.33 13.15 -20.11
CA THR A 192 0.65 14.45 -19.98
C THR A 192 0.80 15.03 -18.57
N ASN A 193 0.93 14.18 -17.54
CA ASN A 193 1.01 14.60 -16.14
C ASN A 193 2.20 13.92 -15.42
N PRO A 194 3.46 14.26 -15.78
CA PRO A 194 4.64 13.53 -15.32
C PRO A 194 4.94 13.84 -13.84
N ILE A 195 4.25 13.14 -12.94
CA ILE A 195 4.43 13.26 -11.50
C ILE A 195 5.03 11.94 -10.98
N PRO A 196 6.14 11.98 -10.21
CA PRO A 196 6.77 10.78 -9.68
C PRO A 196 5.78 9.89 -8.93
N TYR A 197 5.72 8.62 -9.32
CA TYR A 197 4.82 7.60 -8.75
C TYR A 197 3.33 7.94 -8.83
N ALA A 198 2.91 8.81 -9.74
CA ALA A 198 1.48 9.10 -9.91
C ALA A 198 0.77 8.13 -10.88
N HIS A 199 1.51 7.34 -11.65
CA HIS A 199 0.96 6.46 -12.67
C HIS A 199 1.58 5.07 -12.55
N TRP A 200 0.75 4.07 -12.30
CA TRP A 200 1.19 2.72 -11.98
C TRP A 200 0.57 1.67 -12.88
N TYR A 201 1.36 0.67 -13.22
CA TYR A 201 0.90 -0.60 -13.74
C TYR A 201 1.45 -1.74 -12.88
N ILE A 202 0.54 -2.52 -12.32
CA ILE A 202 0.81 -3.66 -11.44
C ILE A 202 0.34 -4.91 -12.18
N ASP A 203 1.25 -5.84 -12.45
CA ASP A 203 0.91 -7.11 -13.11
C ASP A 203 1.09 -8.29 -12.15
N GLY A 204 0.06 -9.11 -12.00
CA GLY A 204 0.08 -10.31 -11.16
C GLY A 204 0.89 -11.45 -11.76
N GLY A 205 1.37 -11.37 -12.99
CA GLY A 205 2.06 -12.45 -13.68
C GLY A 205 3.18 -11.92 -14.57
N GLN A 206 3.17 -12.33 -15.84
CA GLN A 206 4.10 -11.81 -16.85
C GLN A 206 3.60 -10.42 -17.31
N PRO A 207 4.37 -9.36 -17.09
CA PRO A 207 3.96 -8.02 -17.49
C PRO A 207 3.86 -7.92 -19.01
N ALA A 208 2.85 -7.18 -19.47
CA ALA A 208 2.86 -6.61 -20.81
C ALA A 208 3.96 -5.55 -20.93
N ALA A 209 4.26 -5.12 -22.16
CA ALA A 209 5.20 -4.03 -22.38
C ALA A 209 4.72 -2.78 -21.62
N CYS A 210 5.55 -2.29 -20.70
CA CYS A 210 5.29 -1.12 -19.90
C CYS A 210 6.08 0.08 -20.44
N ASP A 211 5.40 1.20 -20.63
CA ASP A 211 6.04 2.47 -20.97
C ASP A 211 6.84 3.00 -19.76
N SER A 212 8.02 3.56 -20.00
CA SER A 212 8.91 4.05 -18.92
C SER A 212 8.34 5.24 -18.14
N SER A 213 7.27 5.88 -18.63
CA SER A 213 6.51 6.89 -17.88
C SER A 213 5.65 6.31 -16.75
N LEU A 214 5.43 5.00 -16.73
CA LEU A 214 4.69 4.31 -15.67
C LEU A 214 5.66 3.69 -14.66
N THR A 215 5.29 3.75 -13.38
CA THR A 215 5.92 2.88 -12.37
C THR A 215 5.34 1.47 -12.51
N CYS A 216 6.19 0.53 -12.90
CA CYS A 216 5.79 -0.83 -13.20
C CYS A 216 6.39 -1.84 -12.24
N ILE A 217 5.52 -2.65 -11.65
CA ILE A 217 5.90 -3.79 -10.81
C ILE A 217 5.15 -5.03 -11.29
N SER A 218 5.81 -6.18 -11.26
CA SER A 218 5.14 -7.43 -11.60
C SER A 218 5.58 -8.60 -10.75
N TYR A 219 4.66 -9.51 -10.52
CA TYR A 219 4.90 -10.70 -9.72
C TYR A 219 6.03 -11.57 -10.28
N ARG A 220 6.11 -11.68 -11.62
CA ARG A 220 7.15 -12.44 -12.31
C ARG A 220 8.51 -11.72 -12.30
N ALA A 221 8.55 -10.39 -12.43
CA ALA A 221 9.81 -9.66 -12.29
C ALA A 221 10.43 -9.82 -10.88
N LEU A 222 9.58 -10.01 -9.86
CA LEU A 222 10.01 -10.24 -8.48
C LEU A 222 10.34 -11.71 -8.16
N ASP A 223 10.32 -12.62 -9.14
CA ASP A 223 10.63 -14.03 -8.92
C ASP A 223 11.98 -14.29 -8.21
N PRO A 224 13.09 -13.61 -8.56
CA PRO A 224 14.37 -13.82 -7.87
C PRO A 224 14.30 -13.45 -6.38
N ALA A 225 13.73 -12.29 -6.05
CA ALA A 225 13.58 -11.83 -4.68
C ALA A 225 12.63 -12.72 -3.88
N ARG A 226 11.52 -13.14 -4.49
CA ARG A 226 10.57 -14.08 -3.89
C ARG A 226 11.21 -15.43 -3.58
N ASN A 227 11.97 -15.99 -4.51
CA ASN A 227 12.66 -17.26 -4.30
C ASN A 227 13.67 -17.17 -3.16
N GLN A 228 14.43 -16.06 -3.10
CA GLN A 228 15.39 -15.84 -2.03
C GLN A 228 14.70 -15.67 -0.66
N LEU A 229 13.56 -14.98 -0.63
CA LEU A 229 12.75 -14.83 0.58
C LEU A 229 12.18 -16.17 1.05
N LEU A 230 11.58 -16.96 0.14
CA LEU A 230 11.03 -18.27 0.46
C LEU A 230 12.10 -19.22 1.00
N ALA A 231 13.29 -19.25 0.40
CA ALA A 231 14.41 -20.03 0.90
C ALA A 231 14.85 -19.60 2.32
N LYS A 232 14.85 -18.29 2.61
CA LYS A 232 15.12 -17.77 3.96
C LYS A 232 14.02 -18.20 4.94
N MET A 233 12.75 -18.10 4.56
CA MET A 233 11.61 -18.49 5.41
C MET A 233 11.67 -19.99 5.75
N GLN A 234 11.97 -20.83 4.76
CA GLN A 234 12.13 -22.27 4.95
C GLN A 234 13.27 -22.57 5.94
N LYS A 235 14.45 -21.99 5.70
CA LYS A 235 15.61 -22.16 6.59
C LYS A 235 15.32 -21.74 8.04
N GLN A 236 14.57 -20.66 8.23
CA GLN A 236 14.17 -20.23 9.57
C GLN A 236 13.20 -21.22 10.20
N SER A 237 12.21 -21.70 9.45
CA SER A 237 11.20 -22.65 9.94
C SER A 237 11.80 -23.99 10.38
N GLU A 238 12.89 -24.41 9.76
CA GLU A 238 13.63 -25.64 10.11
C GLU A 238 14.57 -25.47 11.32
N ALA A 239 14.82 -24.23 11.78
CA ALA A 239 15.75 -23.98 12.88
C ALA A 239 15.12 -24.30 14.26
N PRO A 240 15.87 -24.97 15.18
CA PRO A 240 15.38 -25.26 16.53
C PRO A 240 15.02 -23.98 17.30
N GLY A 241 13.84 -23.96 17.93
CA GLY A 241 13.35 -22.79 18.66
C GLY A 241 12.84 -21.65 17.77
N SER A 242 12.73 -21.86 16.46
CA SER A 242 12.05 -20.90 15.58
C SER A 242 10.53 -20.97 15.76
N GLY A 243 9.91 -19.80 15.85
CA GLY A 243 8.46 -19.66 15.86
C GLY A 243 8.03 -18.49 14.97
N PRO A 244 6.73 -18.31 14.74
CA PRO A 244 6.19 -17.26 13.87
C PRO A 244 6.70 -15.85 14.22
N GLU A 245 6.88 -15.54 15.51
CA GLU A 245 7.40 -14.24 15.96
C GLU A 245 8.88 -14.02 15.60
N ASN A 246 9.69 -15.08 15.66
CA ASN A 246 11.09 -14.98 15.22
C ASN A 246 11.17 -14.74 13.72
N LEU A 247 10.34 -15.46 12.93
CA LEU A 247 10.27 -15.24 11.49
C LEU A 247 9.82 -13.81 11.16
N ARG A 248 8.81 -13.27 11.87
CA ARG A 248 8.36 -11.89 11.73
C ARG A 248 9.51 -10.90 12.01
N THR A 249 10.27 -11.14 13.08
CA THR A 249 11.41 -10.29 13.46
C THR A 249 12.51 -10.32 12.39
N VAL A 250 12.86 -11.50 11.89
CA VAL A 250 13.84 -11.68 10.81
C VAL A 250 13.38 -10.97 9.54
N MET A 251 12.11 -11.12 9.16
CA MET A 251 11.55 -10.48 7.97
C MET A 251 11.51 -8.95 8.09
N ALA A 252 11.21 -8.42 9.28
CA ALA A 252 11.21 -6.97 9.54
C ALA A 252 12.61 -6.35 9.45
N ALA A 253 13.66 -7.13 9.72
CA ALA A 253 15.06 -6.68 9.65
C ALA A 253 15.67 -6.72 8.24
N LEU A 254 14.97 -7.31 7.25
CA LEU A 254 15.50 -7.38 5.89
C LEU A 254 15.65 -5.99 5.26
N ARG A 255 16.68 -5.85 4.44
CA ARG A 255 16.95 -4.70 3.58
C ARG A 255 16.77 -5.10 2.11
N PRO A 256 16.52 -4.14 1.20
CA PRO A 256 16.33 -4.46 -0.22
C PRO A 256 17.50 -5.25 -0.83
N SER A 257 18.73 -4.90 -0.45
CA SER A 257 19.96 -5.59 -0.87
C SER A 257 19.99 -7.07 -0.46
N ASP A 258 19.35 -7.43 0.65
CA ASP A 258 19.33 -8.81 1.15
C ASP A 258 18.47 -9.73 0.25
N LEU A 259 17.63 -9.15 -0.61
CA LEU A 259 16.79 -9.80 -1.63
C LEU A 259 17.12 -9.37 -3.07
N LYS A 260 18.23 -8.65 -3.28
CA LYS A 260 18.65 -8.09 -4.58
C LYS A 260 17.59 -7.20 -5.25
N LEU A 261 16.83 -6.46 -4.44
CA LEU A 261 15.82 -5.51 -4.92
C LEU A 261 16.40 -4.13 -5.24
N ASP A 262 17.69 -4.05 -5.56
CA ASP A 262 18.39 -2.78 -5.75
C ASP A 262 18.07 -2.25 -7.15
N HIS A 263 16.97 -1.49 -7.25
CA HIS A 263 16.67 -0.67 -8.42
C HIS A 263 17.75 0.40 -8.51
N ALA A 264 18.29 0.60 -9.72
CA ALA A 264 19.41 1.51 -10.00
C ALA A 264 19.12 2.98 -9.63
N GLY A 265 19.15 3.30 -8.33
CA GLY A 265 18.92 4.62 -7.76
C GLY A 265 17.51 4.90 -7.22
N ASP A 266 16.60 3.92 -7.12
CA ASP A 266 15.25 4.13 -6.56
C ASP A 266 15.05 3.40 -5.21
N PRO A 267 15.51 4.00 -4.09
CA PRO A 267 15.36 3.40 -2.77
C PRO A 267 13.90 3.33 -2.29
N VAL A 268 13.01 4.18 -2.83
CA VAL A 268 11.57 4.18 -2.46
C VAL A 268 10.91 2.93 -3.03
N LEU A 269 11.13 2.65 -4.32
CA LEU A 269 10.58 1.47 -4.98
C LEU A 269 11.18 0.17 -4.42
N SER A 270 12.50 0.13 -4.21
CA SER A 270 13.18 -0.99 -3.56
C SER A 270 12.62 -1.32 -2.18
N ARG A 271 12.38 -0.30 -1.34
CA ARG A 271 11.75 -0.50 -0.02
C ARG A 271 10.29 -0.90 -0.15
N PHE A 272 9.57 -0.37 -1.14
CA PHE A 272 8.17 -0.71 -1.40
C PHE A 272 8.02 -2.20 -1.76
N GLU A 273 8.76 -2.69 -2.74
CA GLU A 273 8.71 -4.10 -3.17
C GLU A 273 9.12 -5.06 -2.06
N LEU A 274 10.16 -4.70 -1.28
CA LEU A 274 10.53 -5.46 -0.09
C LEU A 274 9.33 -5.61 0.86
N LYS A 275 8.67 -4.49 1.20
CA LYS A 275 7.51 -4.48 2.09
C LYS A 275 6.31 -5.22 1.50
N LEU A 276 6.11 -5.19 0.19
CA LEU A 276 5.08 -6.01 -0.45
C LEU A 276 5.29 -7.49 -0.18
N LEU A 277 6.54 -7.97 -0.23
CA LEU A 277 6.89 -9.37 -0.02
C LEU A 277 6.99 -9.76 1.46
N THR A 278 7.33 -8.84 2.37
CA THR A 278 7.55 -9.15 3.78
C THR A 278 6.35 -8.84 4.69
N GLU A 279 5.49 -7.89 4.32
CA GLU A 279 4.34 -7.48 5.15
C GLU A 279 3.01 -8.01 4.59
N GLY A 280 2.96 -8.35 3.29
CA GLY A 280 1.79 -8.93 2.65
C GLY A 280 1.72 -10.44 2.85
N SER A 281 0.71 -10.91 3.59
CA SER A 281 0.51 -12.36 3.74
C SER A 281 0.18 -13.01 2.40
N GLY A 282 1.02 -13.91 1.91
CA GLY A 282 0.80 -14.69 0.70
C GLY A 282 1.23 -14.02 -0.60
N THR A 283 1.73 -12.78 -0.57
CA THR A 283 2.22 -12.05 -1.77
C THR A 283 3.48 -12.67 -2.38
N GLN A 284 4.16 -13.54 -1.64
CA GLN A 284 5.32 -14.30 -2.07
C GLN A 284 4.93 -15.61 -2.77
N ILE A 285 3.66 -16.04 -2.66
CA ILE A 285 3.19 -17.36 -3.12
C ILE A 285 2.04 -17.27 -4.13
N PHE A 286 1.13 -16.32 -3.95
CA PHE A 286 -0.03 -16.15 -4.81
C PHE A 286 0.01 -14.81 -5.55
N SER A 287 -0.06 -14.88 -6.88
CA SER A 287 -0.12 -13.72 -7.78
C SER A 287 -1.32 -12.82 -7.55
N THR A 288 -2.49 -13.41 -7.28
CA THR A 288 -3.74 -12.67 -7.00
C THR A 288 -3.61 -11.86 -5.72
N THR A 289 -3.06 -12.45 -4.65
CA THR A 289 -2.75 -11.76 -3.40
C THR A 289 -1.71 -10.67 -3.59
N PHE A 290 -0.65 -10.93 -4.37
CA PHE A 290 0.33 -9.91 -4.73
C PHE A 290 -0.33 -8.72 -5.43
N ALA A 291 -1.11 -8.94 -6.49
CA ALA A 291 -1.75 -7.88 -7.25
C ALA A 291 -2.72 -7.06 -6.38
N GLN A 292 -3.54 -7.74 -5.55
CA GLN A 292 -4.47 -7.08 -4.63
C GLN A 292 -3.72 -6.26 -3.56
N TRP A 293 -2.70 -6.83 -2.93
CA TRP A 293 -1.93 -6.16 -1.88
C TRP A 293 -1.15 -4.97 -2.43
N ALA A 294 -0.50 -5.14 -3.58
CA ALA A 294 0.22 -4.10 -4.27
C ALA A 294 -0.71 -2.94 -4.67
N ALA A 295 -1.88 -3.23 -5.27
CA ALA A 295 -2.86 -2.19 -5.58
C ALA A 295 -3.32 -1.41 -4.34
N ARG A 296 -3.60 -2.12 -3.23
CA ARG A 296 -3.98 -1.49 -1.95
C ARG A 296 -2.88 -0.59 -1.41
N GLU A 297 -1.64 -1.08 -1.35
CA GLU A 297 -0.52 -0.33 -0.79
C GLU A 297 -0.10 0.83 -1.69
N THR A 298 -0.17 0.68 -3.02
CA THR A 298 0.02 1.80 -3.95
C THR A 298 -1.05 2.88 -3.74
N LEU A 299 -2.34 2.52 -3.64
CA LEU A 299 -3.41 3.49 -3.35
C LEU A 299 -3.20 4.21 -2.03
N ARG A 300 -2.85 3.46 -0.97
CA ARG A 300 -2.66 4.01 0.38
C ARG A 300 -1.44 4.94 0.47
N ARG A 301 -0.31 4.52 -0.11
CA ARG A 301 0.99 5.16 0.09
C ARG A 301 1.37 6.12 -1.01
N ALA A 302 1.33 5.68 -2.26
CA ALA A 302 1.68 6.52 -3.41
C ALA A 302 0.55 7.48 -3.81
N GLN A 303 -0.70 7.11 -3.52
CA GLN A 303 -1.92 7.86 -3.89
C GLN A 303 -1.89 8.26 -5.37
N PRO A 304 -1.89 7.29 -6.31
CA PRO A 304 -1.67 7.54 -7.73
C PRO A 304 -2.86 8.26 -8.38
N LEU A 305 -2.57 9.01 -9.44
CA LEU A 305 -3.54 9.58 -10.37
C LEU A 305 -4.06 8.54 -11.38
N THR A 306 -3.23 7.56 -11.74
CA THR A 306 -3.63 6.40 -12.55
C THR A 306 -3.12 5.12 -11.90
N LEU A 307 -3.99 4.14 -11.70
CA LEU A 307 -3.61 2.79 -11.30
C LEU A 307 -4.20 1.79 -12.27
N MET A 308 -3.36 0.98 -12.90
CA MET A 308 -3.79 -0.21 -13.61
C MET A 308 -3.29 -1.44 -12.84
N VAL A 309 -4.20 -2.35 -12.51
CA VAL A 309 -3.87 -3.65 -11.91
C VAL A 309 -4.40 -4.76 -12.81
N ARG A 310 -3.53 -5.70 -13.18
CA ARG A 310 -3.89 -6.88 -13.97
C ARG A 310 -3.67 -8.13 -13.13
N PHE A 311 -4.73 -8.90 -12.93
CA PHE A 311 -4.70 -10.13 -12.15
C PHE A 311 -4.37 -11.32 -13.05
N ALA A 312 -3.29 -12.02 -12.71
CA ALA A 312 -2.86 -13.25 -13.39
C ALA A 312 -3.27 -14.50 -12.60
N PRO A 313 -3.34 -15.67 -13.24
CA PRO A 313 -3.60 -16.93 -12.54
C PRO A 313 -2.61 -17.18 -11.42
N ARG A 314 -3.11 -17.51 -10.22
CA ARG A 314 -2.32 -18.04 -9.12
C ARG A 314 -2.10 -19.54 -9.29
N GLN A 315 -1.06 -20.04 -8.62
CA GLN A 315 -0.92 -21.47 -8.42
C GLN A 315 -2.09 -22.03 -7.60
N ARG A 316 -2.42 -23.31 -7.80
CA ARG A 316 -3.35 -24.02 -6.93
C ARG A 316 -2.86 -24.04 -5.49
N GLN A 317 -3.79 -23.90 -4.56
CA GLN A 317 -3.48 -24.03 -3.14
C GLN A 317 -3.05 -25.46 -2.82
N ARG A 318 -1.94 -25.59 -2.09
CA ARG A 318 -1.40 -26.86 -1.59
C ARG A 318 -1.05 -26.69 -0.11
N PRO A 319 -0.74 -27.76 0.65
CA PRO A 319 -0.21 -27.63 2.00
C PRO A 319 1.03 -26.72 2.05
N MET A 320 1.16 -25.89 3.09
CA MET A 320 2.21 -24.86 3.17
C MET A 320 3.62 -25.44 3.02
N SER A 321 3.89 -26.62 3.59
CA SER A 321 5.17 -27.32 3.45
C SER A 321 5.54 -27.59 2.00
N GLU A 322 4.57 -27.97 1.16
CA GLU A 322 4.76 -28.18 -0.28
C GLU A 322 4.95 -26.85 -1.01
N MET A 323 4.19 -25.82 -0.64
CA MET A 323 4.30 -24.51 -1.29
C MET A 323 5.66 -23.83 -1.07
N LEU A 324 6.34 -24.15 0.03
CA LEU A 324 7.69 -23.66 0.34
C LEU A 324 8.81 -24.48 -0.32
N SER A 325 8.55 -25.75 -0.67
CA SER A 325 9.58 -26.71 -1.08
C SER A 325 9.50 -27.16 -2.56
N VAL A 326 8.36 -26.96 -3.22
CA VAL A 326 8.14 -27.48 -4.59
C VAL A 326 8.84 -26.63 -5.65
N PRO A 327 9.61 -27.25 -6.58
CA PRO A 327 10.18 -26.56 -7.74
C PRO A 327 9.10 -25.95 -8.65
N LYS A 328 9.32 -24.71 -9.11
CA LYS A 328 8.34 -23.94 -9.91
C LYS A 328 7.83 -24.65 -11.17
N GLU A 329 8.60 -25.58 -11.73
CA GLU A 329 8.28 -26.30 -12.97
C GLU A 329 7.08 -27.25 -12.85
N THR A 330 6.58 -27.51 -11.63
CA THR A 330 5.43 -28.40 -11.36
C THR A 330 4.18 -27.67 -10.85
N LEU A 331 4.16 -26.34 -10.94
CA LEU A 331 3.06 -25.51 -10.42
C LEU A 331 1.89 -25.49 -11.40
N GLU A 332 0.82 -26.17 -11.01
CA GLU A 332 -0.46 -26.09 -11.71
C GLU A 332 -1.14 -24.75 -11.38
N LEU A 333 -1.51 -23.99 -12.42
CA LEU A 333 -2.24 -22.73 -12.29
C LEU A 333 -3.74 -22.97 -12.15
N ASP A 334 -4.42 -22.01 -11.51
CA ASP A 334 -5.87 -22.04 -11.27
C ASP A 334 -6.55 -20.78 -11.84
N PRO A 335 -6.71 -20.66 -13.18
CA PRO A 335 -7.32 -19.47 -13.77
C PRO A 335 -8.74 -19.19 -13.24
N GLN A 336 -9.55 -20.23 -13.02
CA GLN A 336 -10.93 -20.08 -12.56
C GLN A 336 -11.02 -19.59 -11.11
N GLY A 337 -10.27 -20.21 -10.18
CA GLY A 337 -10.20 -19.72 -8.80
C GLY A 337 -9.61 -18.31 -8.73
N SER A 338 -8.64 -18.02 -9.60
CA SER A 338 -8.03 -16.69 -9.69
C SER A 338 -9.01 -15.62 -10.20
N LEU A 339 -9.94 -15.98 -11.08
CA LEU A 339 -10.98 -15.06 -11.56
C LEU A 339 -11.91 -14.62 -10.42
N VAL A 340 -12.28 -15.54 -9.54
CA VAL A 340 -13.07 -15.22 -8.35
C VAL A 340 -12.28 -14.27 -7.44
N ASP A 341 -11.03 -14.59 -7.14
CA ASP A 341 -10.14 -13.72 -6.34
C ASP A 341 -10.02 -12.33 -6.98
N ALA A 342 -9.85 -12.26 -8.30
CA ALA A 342 -9.69 -11.03 -9.05
C ALA A 342 -10.97 -10.18 -9.10
N ASP A 343 -12.17 -10.78 -9.13
CA ASP A 343 -13.44 -10.04 -9.01
C ASP A 343 -13.56 -9.33 -7.65
N PHE A 344 -13.21 -10.03 -6.57
CA PHE A 344 -13.09 -9.41 -5.24
C PHE A 344 -11.97 -8.38 -5.20
N GLY A 345 -10.83 -8.66 -5.82
CA GLY A 345 -9.69 -7.75 -5.95
C GLY A 345 -10.06 -6.44 -6.65
N ALA A 346 -10.85 -6.50 -7.72
CA ALA A 346 -11.39 -5.33 -8.41
C ALA A 346 -12.31 -4.52 -7.48
N TYR A 347 -13.23 -5.18 -6.77
CA TYR A 347 -14.10 -4.52 -5.80
C TYR A 347 -13.32 -3.84 -4.67
N TYR A 348 -12.31 -4.50 -4.09
CA TYR A 348 -11.45 -3.91 -3.07
C TYR A 348 -10.60 -2.77 -3.60
N THR A 349 -10.13 -2.85 -4.85
CA THR A 349 -9.39 -1.74 -5.50
C THR A 349 -10.27 -0.50 -5.58
N TRP A 350 -11.52 -0.65 -6.03
CA TRP A 350 -12.50 0.44 -6.05
C TRP A 350 -12.74 1.00 -4.63
N LEU A 351 -13.02 0.16 -3.64
CA LEU A 351 -13.23 0.62 -2.25
C LEU A 351 -12.02 1.39 -1.69
N ASN A 352 -10.79 0.96 -1.99
CA ASN A 352 -9.60 1.67 -1.54
C ASN A 352 -9.41 3.01 -2.27
N GLN A 353 -9.75 3.10 -3.56
CA GLN A 353 -9.75 4.37 -4.30
C GLN A 353 -10.75 5.35 -3.68
N GLN A 354 -11.94 4.89 -3.27
CA GLN A 354 -12.97 5.74 -2.66
C GLN A 354 -12.58 6.32 -1.29
N ARG A 355 -11.50 5.83 -0.66
CA ARG A 355 -10.95 6.36 0.59
C ARG A 355 -10.00 7.55 0.37
N LEU A 356 -9.63 7.83 -0.88
CA LEU A 356 -8.71 8.92 -1.22
C LEU A 356 -9.45 10.24 -1.45
N THR A 357 -8.73 11.36 -1.30
CA THR A 357 -9.21 12.68 -1.73
C THR A 357 -9.53 12.68 -3.22
N GLY A 358 -10.54 13.47 -3.60
CA GLY A 358 -11.07 13.51 -4.95
C GLY A 358 -11.89 12.30 -5.38
N ALA A 359 -12.24 11.37 -4.47
CA ALA A 359 -13.01 10.16 -4.79
C ALA A 359 -14.33 10.44 -5.54
N ALA A 360 -15.01 11.55 -5.24
CA ALA A 360 -16.26 11.94 -5.90
C ALA A 360 -16.10 12.20 -7.41
N GLN A 361 -14.89 12.57 -7.85
CA GLN A 361 -14.56 12.80 -9.27
C GLN A 361 -13.80 11.61 -9.87
N ALA A 362 -13.50 10.57 -9.08
CA ALA A 362 -12.69 9.46 -9.54
C ALA A 362 -13.48 8.51 -10.44
N SER A 363 -12.75 7.89 -11.36
CA SER A 363 -13.25 6.91 -12.30
C SER A 363 -12.62 5.54 -12.05
N PHE A 364 -13.40 4.50 -12.26
CA PHE A 364 -13.00 3.11 -12.09
C PHE A 364 -13.55 2.24 -13.22
N ILE A 365 -12.70 1.39 -13.80
CA ILE A 365 -13.10 0.41 -14.80
C ILE A 365 -12.63 -0.97 -14.34
N ALA A 366 -13.49 -1.98 -14.45
CA ALA A 366 -13.07 -3.38 -14.40
C ALA A 366 -13.47 -4.12 -15.66
N TRP A 367 -12.55 -4.89 -16.25
CA TRP A 367 -12.76 -5.59 -17.50
C TRP A 367 -12.35 -7.06 -17.37
N PHE A 368 -13.20 -7.95 -17.87
CA PHE A 368 -12.88 -9.36 -18.02
C PHE A 368 -12.02 -9.53 -19.27
N GLU A 369 -10.70 -9.68 -19.06
CA GLU A 369 -9.68 -9.71 -20.09
C GLU A 369 -10.03 -10.66 -21.23
N GLU A 370 -9.90 -10.20 -22.47
CA GLU A 370 -10.24 -10.95 -23.70
C GLU A 370 -11.73 -11.31 -23.86
N HIS A 371 -12.61 -10.82 -22.97
CA HIS A 371 -14.04 -11.11 -22.99
C HIS A 371 -14.90 -9.85 -23.14
N GLY A 372 -16.17 -10.09 -23.49
CA GLY A 372 -17.15 -9.04 -23.77
C GLY A 372 -17.75 -8.33 -22.56
N THR A 373 -17.18 -8.48 -21.36
CA THR A 373 -17.79 -7.96 -20.13
C THR A 373 -16.90 -6.93 -19.43
N ALA A 374 -17.46 -5.76 -19.11
CA ALA A 374 -16.81 -4.74 -18.30
C ALA A 374 -17.81 -3.99 -17.41
N ILE A 375 -17.29 -3.26 -16.43
CA ILE A 375 -18.04 -2.28 -15.67
C ILE A 375 -17.25 -0.97 -15.63
N ALA A 376 -17.95 0.14 -15.81
CA ALA A 376 -17.41 1.48 -15.63
C ALA A 376 -18.17 2.21 -14.52
N ILE A 377 -17.44 2.92 -13.67
CA ILE A 377 -17.94 3.75 -12.59
C ILE A 377 -17.26 5.11 -12.73
N GLY A 378 -18.02 6.18 -12.69
CA GLY A 378 -17.49 7.54 -12.79
C GLY A 378 -18.58 8.58 -12.58
N PRO A 379 -18.21 9.86 -12.45
CA PRO A 379 -19.18 10.94 -12.19
C PRO A 379 -20.21 11.12 -13.31
N THR A 380 -19.86 10.78 -14.55
CA THR A 380 -20.70 10.87 -15.75
C THR A 380 -21.44 9.58 -16.08
N VAL A 381 -21.14 8.48 -15.38
CA VAL A 381 -21.65 7.15 -15.72
C VAL A 381 -22.94 6.86 -14.94
N PRO A 382 -24.03 6.44 -15.60
CA PRO A 382 -25.25 6.08 -14.91
C PRO A 382 -25.03 4.87 -14.00
N ARG A 383 -25.58 4.92 -12.79
CA ARG A 383 -25.42 3.87 -11.77
C ARG A 383 -26.51 2.81 -11.91
N GLY A 384 -26.15 1.54 -11.73
CA GLY A 384 -27.10 0.43 -11.70
C GLY A 384 -27.68 0.07 -13.06
N THR A 385 -27.07 0.53 -14.16
CA THR A 385 -27.55 0.28 -15.52
C THR A 385 -26.78 -0.83 -16.22
N VAL A 386 -27.42 -1.46 -17.21
CA VAL A 386 -26.79 -2.46 -18.09
C VAL A 386 -26.85 -1.96 -19.53
N SER A 387 -25.73 -2.01 -20.24
CA SER A 387 -25.65 -1.74 -21.68
C SER A 387 -25.31 -3.03 -22.43
N ASN A 388 -26.12 -3.32 -23.45
CA ASN A 388 -25.93 -4.43 -24.39
C ASN A 388 -25.50 -3.94 -25.78
N SER A 389 -25.11 -2.67 -25.89
CA SER A 389 -24.57 -2.09 -27.12
C SER A 389 -23.14 -2.60 -27.34
N SER A 390 -22.77 -2.82 -28.60
CA SER A 390 -21.40 -3.21 -28.97
C SER A 390 -20.49 -1.98 -28.86
N VAL A 391 -19.47 -2.05 -28.00
CA VAL A 391 -18.55 -0.93 -27.74
C VAL A 391 -17.15 -1.47 -27.48
N ASP A 392 -16.10 -0.67 -27.70
CA ASP A 392 -14.72 -1.05 -27.31
C ASP A 392 -14.29 -0.37 -26.00
N LEU A 393 -13.13 -0.77 -25.45
CA LEU A 393 -12.60 -0.17 -24.21
C LEU A 393 -12.18 1.29 -24.36
N LYS A 394 -11.83 1.76 -25.57
CA LYS A 394 -11.48 3.17 -25.80
C LYS A 394 -12.73 4.06 -25.67
N GLN A 395 -13.86 3.59 -26.18
CA GLN A 395 -15.16 4.24 -26.02
C GLN A 395 -15.60 4.25 -24.56
N VAL A 396 -15.48 3.12 -23.86
CA VAL A 396 -15.80 3.09 -22.41
C VAL A 396 -14.94 4.08 -21.63
N LEU A 397 -13.64 4.15 -21.92
CA LEU A 397 -12.73 5.13 -21.30
C LEU A 397 -13.18 6.57 -21.57
N SER A 398 -13.51 6.93 -22.81
CA SER A 398 -13.87 8.30 -23.18
C SER A 398 -15.21 8.78 -22.59
N TRP A 399 -16.09 7.86 -22.20
CA TRP A 399 -17.33 8.21 -21.49
C TRP A 399 -17.13 8.35 -19.98
N THR A 400 -16.10 7.71 -19.44
CA THR A 400 -15.89 7.55 -18.00
C THR A 400 -14.90 8.56 -17.43
N VAL A 401 -13.89 8.96 -18.22
CA VAL A 401 -12.79 9.87 -17.84
C VAL A 401 -12.85 11.12 -18.69
#